data_AF-A0A7X1PHI9-F1
#
_entry.id   AF-A0A7X1PHI9-F1
#
_cell.length_a   1.000
_cell.length_b   1.000
_cell.length_c   1.000
_cell.angle_alpha   90.00
_cell.angle_beta   90.00
_cell.angle_gamma   90.00
#
_symmetry.space_group_name_H-M   'P 1'
#
loop_
_entity.id
_entity.type
_entity.pdbx_description
1 polymer ?
#
loop_
_entity_poly.entity_id
_entity_poly.type
_entity_poly.pdbx_seq_one_letter_code
_entity_poly.pdbx_strand_id
1 'polypeptide(L)'
;MTRVSKSFGLVVDLATAAAWGFGGYVLASRLLSEQIGGVLGLAIFLSVLALSLDSHLQEVRMERLMAGACPKCRSTVRYEHKHRRWDPARNNWLPASTSWECPKCGFGHGEAWVCPTCPEPD
;
A
#
# COMPACT_ATOMS: atom_id res chain seq x y z
N MET A 1 18.91 1.26 -6.14
CA MET A 1 19.03 0.00 -5.39
C MET A 1 18.52 -1.13 -6.26
N THR A 2 19.36 -2.14 -6.45
CA THR A 2 19.41 -2.99 -7.63
C THR A 2 18.46 -4.18 -7.51
N ARG A 3 17.87 -4.60 -8.63
CA ARG A 3 16.86 -5.67 -8.80
C ARG A 3 17.01 -6.91 -7.88
N VAL A 4 18.23 -7.24 -7.47
CA VAL A 4 18.57 -8.30 -6.51
C VAL A 4 17.92 -8.12 -5.14
N SER A 5 17.84 -6.89 -4.61
CA SER A 5 17.23 -6.64 -3.28
C SER A 5 15.73 -6.93 -3.26
N LYS A 6 15.03 -6.64 -4.37
CA LYS A 6 13.59 -6.90 -4.52
C LYS A 6 13.30 -8.40 -4.64
N SER A 7 14.10 -9.13 -5.40
CA SER A 7 14.01 -10.60 -5.49
C SER A 7 14.27 -11.28 -4.14
N PHE A 8 15.25 -10.79 -3.39
CA PHE A 8 15.55 -11.31 -2.06
C PHE A 8 14.40 -11.04 -1.07
N GLY A 9 13.81 -9.85 -1.11
CA GLY A 9 12.64 -9.51 -0.29
C GLY A 9 11.46 -10.47 -0.50
N LEU A 10 11.13 -10.80 -1.75
CA LEU A 10 10.06 -11.76 -2.06
C LEU A 10 10.33 -13.17 -1.49
N VAL A 11 11.58 -13.62 -1.52
CA VAL A 11 11.96 -14.93 -0.94
C VAL A 11 11.81 -14.91 0.58
N VAL A 12 12.24 -13.82 1.21
CA VAL A 12 12.08 -13.63 2.66
C VAL A 12 10.61 -13.60 3.04
N ASP A 13 9.78 -12.84 2.33
CA ASP A 13 8.33 -12.76 2.60
C ASP A 13 7.64 -14.12 2.45
N LEU A 14 8.01 -14.89 1.41
CA LEU A 14 7.49 -16.24 1.21
C LEU A 14 7.93 -17.19 2.34
N ALA A 15 9.19 -17.13 2.74
CA ALA A 15 9.71 -17.93 3.85
C ALA A 15 9.02 -17.57 5.18
N THR A 16 8.78 -16.28 5.42
CA THR A 16 8.05 -15.79 6.59
C THR A 16 6.60 -16.27 6.57
N ALA A 17 5.89 -16.17 5.43
CA ALA A 17 4.53 -16.69 5.31
C ALA A 17 4.48 -18.21 5.58
N ALA A 18 5.43 -18.96 5.01
CA ALA A 18 5.53 -20.41 5.21
C ALA A 18 5.80 -20.77 6.69
N ALA A 19 6.69 -20.03 7.36
CA ALA A 19 7.00 -20.24 8.77
C ALA A 19 5.77 -20.02 9.65
N TRP A 20 5.00 -18.95 9.42
CA TRP A 20 3.76 -18.67 10.17
C TRP A 20 2.65 -19.68 9.87
N GLY A 21 2.47 -20.06 8.59
CA GLY A 21 1.52 -21.09 8.21
C GLY A 21 1.84 -22.44 8.86
N PHE A 22 3.11 -22.83 8.86
CA PHE A 22 3.57 -24.05 9.51
C PHE A 22 3.41 -23.99 11.03
N GLY A 23 3.73 -22.86 11.66
CA GLY A 23 3.51 -22.66 13.10
C GLY A 23 2.04 -22.79 13.47
N GLY A 24 1.15 -22.19 12.69
CA GLY A 24 -0.30 -22.33 12.84
C GLY A 24 -0.78 -23.78 12.69
N TYR A 25 -0.27 -24.49 11.69
CA TYR A 25 -0.54 -25.92 11.49
C TYR A 25 -0.12 -26.77 12.68
N VAL A 26 1.13 -26.64 13.15
CA VAL A 26 1.67 -27.44 14.26
C VAL A 26 0.88 -27.16 15.55
N LEU A 27 0.53 -25.91 15.81
CA LEU A 27 -0.24 -25.55 17.01
C LEU A 27 -1.68 -26.13 16.96
N ALA A 28 -2.38 -25.93 15.84
CA ALA A 28 -3.76 -26.37 15.70
C ALA A 28 -3.89 -27.90 15.57
N SER A 29 -2.94 -28.57 14.93
CA SER A 29 -2.91 -30.05 14.87
C SER A 29 -2.74 -30.68 16.25
N ARG A 30 -1.99 -30.03 17.16
CA ARG A 30 -1.79 -30.52 18.53
C ARG A 30 -2.98 -30.27 19.45
N LEU A 31 -3.71 -29.17 19.25
CA LEU A 31 -4.79 -28.73 20.16
C LEU A 31 -6.19 -29.16 19.71
N LEU A 32 -6.42 -29.35 18.41
CA LEU A 32 -7.75 -29.56 17.83
C LEU A 32 -7.82 -30.85 17.03
N SER A 33 -7.25 -30.86 15.82
CA SER A 33 -7.14 -32.04 14.94
C SER A 33 -6.22 -31.72 13.76
N GLU A 34 -5.70 -32.75 13.09
CA GLU A 34 -4.85 -32.59 11.90
C GLU A 34 -5.57 -31.88 10.75
N GLN A 35 -6.87 -32.17 10.55
CA GLN A 35 -7.68 -31.57 9.50
C GLN A 35 -7.87 -30.07 9.74
N ILE A 36 -8.21 -29.68 10.97
CA ILE A 36 -8.35 -28.27 11.36
C ILE A 36 -6.99 -27.56 11.28
N GLY A 37 -5.92 -28.23 11.70
CA GLY A 37 -4.55 -27.72 11.58
C GLY A 37 -4.18 -27.39 10.14
N GLY A 38 -4.48 -28.28 9.20
CA GLY A 38 -4.22 -28.07 7.77
C GLY A 38 -4.91 -26.81 7.23
N VAL A 39 -6.21 -26.67 7.50
CA VAL A 39 -6.99 -25.50 7.06
C VAL A 39 -6.47 -24.21 7.69
N LEU A 40 -6.17 -24.23 8.99
CA LEU A 40 -5.76 -23.03 9.72
C LEU A 40 -4.35 -22.57 9.34
N GLY A 41 -3.42 -23.52 9.15
CA GLY A 41 -2.08 -23.23 8.64
C GLY A 41 -2.11 -22.65 7.22
N LEU A 42 -2.94 -23.21 6.33
CA LEU A 42 -3.13 -22.68 4.98
C LEU A 42 -3.76 -21.27 5.01
N ALA A 43 -4.76 -21.03 5.86
CA ALA A 43 -5.39 -19.73 5.99
C ALA A 43 -4.40 -18.66 6.47
N ILE A 44 -3.56 -18.98 7.46
CA ILE A 44 -2.50 -18.08 7.94
C ILE A 44 -1.50 -17.80 6.81
N PHE A 45 -1.01 -18.85 6.14
CA PHE A 45 -0.08 -18.71 5.02
C PHE A 45 -0.60 -17.75 3.94
N LEU A 46 -1.84 -17.99 3.47
CA LEU A 46 -2.47 -17.18 2.43
C LEU A 46 -2.71 -15.73 2.89
N SER A 47 -3.05 -15.53 4.16
CA SER A 47 -3.28 -14.19 4.71
C SER A 47 -1.98 -13.38 4.76
N VAL A 48 -0.89 -13.97 5.24
CA VAL A 48 0.43 -13.30 5.27
C VAL A 48 0.92 -13.00 3.86
N LEU A 49 0.74 -13.94 2.93
CA LEU A 49 1.11 -13.76 1.52
C LEU A 49 0.28 -12.67 0.82
N ALA A 50 -1.01 -12.56 1.13
CA ALA A 50 -1.86 -11.50 0.58
C ALA A 50 -1.44 -10.12 1.08
N LEU A 51 -1.13 -10.00 2.38
CA LEU A 51 -0.64 -8.76 2.98
C LEU A 51 0.71 -8.33 2.41
N SER A 52 1.64 -9.26 2.21
CA SER A 52 2.94 -8.95 1.59
C SER A 52 2.78 -8.55 0.12
N LEU A 53 1.90 -9.21 -0.63
CA LEU A 53 1.64 -8.82 -2.01
C LEU A 53 1.03 -7.41 -2.10
N ASP A 54 0.09 -7.06 -1.22
CA ASP A 54 -0.48 -5.73 -1.19
C ASP A 54 0.59 -4.67 -0.88
N SER A 55 1.45 -4.89 0.13
CA SER A 55 2.51 -3.94 0.45
C SER A 55 3.48 -3.71 -0.72
N HIS A 56 3.88 -4.77 -1.44
CA HIS A 56 4.69 -4.66 -2.66
C HIS A 56 3.98 -3.87 -3.77
N LEU A 57 2.68 -4.09 -3.96
CA LEU A 57 1.91 -3.36 -4.96
C LEU A 57 1.79 -1.87 -4.60
N GLN A 58 1.60 -1.56 -3.32
CA GLN A 58 1.58 -0.17 -2.83
C GLN A 58 2.95 0.49 -3.04
N GLU A 59 4.05 -0.19 -2.73
CA GLU A 59 5.39 0.35 -2.93
C GLU A 59 5.67 0.66 -4.41
N VAL A 60 5.37 -0.28 -5.31
CA VAL A 60 5.54 -0.05 -6.77
C VAL A 60 4.63 1.06 -7.27
N ARG A 61 3.40 1.15 -6.74
CA ARG A 61 2.48 2.24 -7.06
C ARG A 61 3.07 3.58 -6.62
N MET A 62 3.62 3.66 -5.41
CA MET A 62 4.25 4.86 -4.90
C MET A 62 5.50 5.26 -5.67
N GLU A 63 6.39 4.31 -6.01
CA GLU A 63 7.55 4.58 -6.85
C GLU A 63 7.15 5.18 -8.21
N ARG A 64 6.08 4.67 -8.83
CA ARG A 64 5.57 5.20 -10.10
C ARG A 64 4.98 6.59 -9.97
N LEU A 65 4.29 6.87 -8.86
CA LEU A 65 3.80 8.22 -8.57
C LEU A 65 4.97 9.17 -8.30
N MET A 66 6.00 8.77 -7.57
CA MET A 66 7.20 9.61 -7.41
C MET A 66 7.91 9.87 -8.74
N ALA A 67 7.85 8.91 -9.68
CA ALA A 67 8.37 9.07 -11.04
C ALA A 67 7.45 9.87 -11.99
N GLY A 68 6.29 10.34 -11.53
CA GLY A 68 5.35 11.08 -12.37
C GLY A 68 4.61 10.25 -13.40
N ALA A 69 4.39 8.96 -13.17
CA ALA A 69 3.74 8.04 -14.10
C ALA A 69 2.35 7.59 -13.61
N CYS A 70 1.36 7.61 -14.52
CA CYS A 70 0.02 7.10 -14.26
C CYS A 70 0.05 5.58 -14.00
N PRO A 71 -0.58 5.06 -12.93
CA PRO A 71 -0.63 3.63 -12.62
C PRO A 71 -1.40 2.82 -13.66
N LYS A 72 -2.37 3.42 -14.35
CA LYS A 72 -3.24 2.75 -15.34
C LYS A 72 -2.58 2.65 -16.72
N CYS A 73 -2.15 3.77 -17.30
CA CYS A 73 -1.65 3.83 -18.68
C CYS A 73 -0.17 4.22 -18.81
N ARG A 74 0.55 4.39 -17.69
CA ARG A 74 1.99 4.71 -17.63
C ARG A 74 2.40 6.00 -18.33
N SER A 75 1.47 6.89 -18.67
CA SER A 75 1.81 8.21 -19.19
C SER A 75 2.29 9.14 -18.09
N THR A 76 3.03 10.18 -18.47
CA THR A 76 3.42 11.24 -17.55
C THR A 76 2.18 11.96 -17.00
N VAL A 77 2.20 12.26 -15.69
CA VAL A 77 1.17 13.03 -14.99
C VAL A 77 1.80 14.28 -14.39
N ARG A 78 1.01 15.34 -14.27
CA ARG A 78 1.41 16.57 -13.59
C ARG A 78 0.70 16.63 -12.24
N TYR A 79 1.49 16.85 -11.19
CA TYR A 79 0.97 17.04 -9.84
C TYR A 79 0.57 18.49 -9.64
N GLU A 80 -0.64 18.71 -9.14
CA GLU A 80 -1.09 19.99 -8.63
C GLU A 80 -1.15 19.89 -7.10
N HIS A 81 -0.21 20.53 -6.42
CA HIS A 81 -0.24 20.67 -4.97
C HIS A 81 -1.05 21.92 -4.61
N LYS A 82 -2.14 21.73 -3.87
CA LYS A 82 -2.97 22.80 -3.33
C LYS A 82 -2.64 22.93 -1.86
N HIS A 83 -2.07 24.06 -1.50
CA HIS A 83 -1.85 24.42 -0.10
C HIS A 83 -3.18 24.48 0.66
N ARG A 84 -3.06 24.34 1.97
CA ARG A 84 -4.15 24.55 2.91
C ARG A 84 -4.82 25.91 2.64
N ARG A 85 -6.15 25.93 2.56
CA ARG A 85 -6.91 27.17 2.29
C ARG A 85 -8.19 27.23 3.12
N TRP A 86 -8.60 28.44 3.47
CA TRP A 86 -9.90 28.68 4.09
C TRP A 86 -11.02 28.49 3.05
N ASP A 87 -12.05 27.71 3.38
CA ASP A 87 -13.25 27.58 2.57
C ASP A 87 -14.42 28.30 3.25
N PRO A 88 -14.83 29.48 2.75
CA PRO A 88 -15.88 30.28 3.37
C PRO A 88 -17.27 29.62 3.28
N ALA A 89 -17.51 28.76 2.28
CA ALA A 89 -18.79 28.07 2.15
C ALA A 89 -18.96 26.98 3.22
N ARG A 90 -17.85 26.40 3.68
CA ARG A 90 -17.83 25.35 4.71
C ARG A 90 -17.42 25.86 6.08
N ASN A 91 -17.05 27.14 6.18
CA ASN A 91 -16.53 27.77 7.39
C ASN A 91 -15.43 26.94 8.07
N ASN A 92 -14.51 26.39 7.27
CA ASN A 92 -13.44 25.53 7.78
C ASN A 92 -12.18 25.63 6.91
N TRP A 93 -11.04 25.31 7.48
CA TRP A 93 -9.79 25.11 6.76
C TRP A 93 -9.80 23.78 6.01
N LEU A 94 -9.64 23.81 4.70
CA LEU A 94 -9.40 22.61 3.90
C LEU A 94 -7.94 22.18 4.06
N PRO A 95 -7.67 20.89 4.29
CA PRO A 95 -6.30 20.39 4.38
C PRO A 95 -5.55 20.61 3.05
N ALA A 96 -4.22 20.64 3.13
CA ALA A 96 -3.41 20.57 1.93
C ALA A 96 -3.76 19.29 1.16
N SER A 97 -3.79 19.38 -0.16
CA SER A 97 -4.10 18.25 -1.03
C SER A 97 -3.19 18.23 -2.23
N THR A 98 -2.79 17.05 -2.64
CA THR A 98 -2.14 16.84 -3.93
C THR A 98 -3.12 16.12 -4.82
N SER A 99 -3.50 16.76 -5.92
CA SER A 99 -4.34 16.15 -6.95
C SER A 99 -3.58 16.03 -8.26
N TRP A 100 -3.86 14.98 -9.01
CA TRP A 100 -3.36 14.84 -10.37
C TRP A 100 -4.40 14.12 -11.22
N GLU A 101 -4.43 14.46 -12.49
CA GLU A 101 -5.31 13.84 -13.48
C GLU A 101 -4.49 13.40 -14.68
N CYS A 102 -4.72 12.18 -15.13
CA CYS A 102 -4.04 11.63 -16.29
C CYS A 102 -4.77 12.02 -17.59
N PRO A 103 -4.18 12.86 -18.47
CA PRO A 103 -4.85 13.34 -19.67
C PRO A 103 -5.15 12.22 -20.69
N LYS A 104 -4.41 11.09 -20.64
CA LYS A 104 -4.60 9.98 -21.59
C LYS A 104 -5.76 9.04 -21.25
N CYS A 105 -6.10 8.87 -19.97
CA CYS A 105 -7.06 7.85 -19.54
C CYS A 105 -8.12 8.35 -18.56
N GLY A 106 -8.09 9.65 -18.22
CA GLY A 106 -9.03 10.29 -17.29
C GLY A 106 -8.93 9.78 -15.86
N PHE A 107 -7.88 9.03 -15.51
CA PHE A 107 -7.67 8.58 -14.14
C PHE A 107 -7.23 9.78 -13.29
N GLY A 108 -8.12 10.23 -12.41
CA GLY A 108 -7.86 11.25 -11.40
C GLY A 108 -7.59 10.62 -10.03
N HIS A 109 -6.67 11.22 -9.28
CA HIS A 109 -6.45 10.87 -7.88
C HIS A 109 -6.19 12.14 -7.09
N GLY A 110 -6.79 12.22 -5.90
CA GLY A 110 -6.59 13.30 -4.96
C GLY A 110 -6.39 12.72 -3.58
N GLU A 111 -5.32 13.15 -2.92
CA GLU A 111 -5.01 12.78 -1.56
C GLU A 111 -4.85 14.04 -0.72
N ALA A 112 -5.53 14.07 0.42
CA ALA A 112 -5.36 15.10 1.43
C ALA A 112 -4.36 14.59 2.47
N TRP A 113 -3.35 15.39 2.78
CA TRP A 113 -2.32 15.02 3.74
C TRP A 113 -1.82 16.26 4.49
N VAL A 114 -1.27 16.05 5.68
CA VAL A 114 -0.69 17.13 6.48
C VAL A 114 0.66 17.51 5.87
N CYS A 115 0.70 18.64 5.19
CA CYS A 115 1.93 19.14 4.58
C CYS A 115 2.83 19.77 5.66
N PRO A 116 4.04 19.22 5.94
CA PRO A 116 4.92 19.70 7.00
C PRO A 116 5.48 21.10 6.74
N THR A 117 5.38 21.59 5.50
CA THR A 117 5.76 22.96 5.11
C THR A 117 4.60 23.94 5.27
N CYS A 118 3.36 23.46 5.42
CA CYS A 118 2.22 24.33 5.65
C CYS A 118 2.10 24.67 7.14
N PRO A 119 1.77 25.92 7.50
CA PRO A 119 1.56 26.29 8.89
C PRO A 119 0.36 25.53 9.48
N GLU A 120 0.57 24.96 10.67
CA GLU A 120 -0.50 24.41 11.51
C GLU A 120 -1.43 25.54 11.97
N PRO A 121 -2.73 25.26 12.20
CA PRO A 121 -3.59 26.26 12.83
C PRO A 121 -3.23 26.35 14.31
N ASP A 122 -3.11 27.57 14.81
CA ASP A 122 -3.20 27.84 16.25
C ASP A 122 -4.56 27.42 16.82
#